data_AF-A0A2G6N7I2-F1
#
_entry.id   AF-A0A2G6N7I2-F1
#
_cell.length_a   1.000
_cell.length_b   1.000
_cell.length_c   1.000
_cell.angle_alpha   90.00
_cell.angle_beta   90.00
_cell.angle_gamma   90.00
#
_symmetry.space_group_name_H-M   'P 1'
#
loop_
_entity.id
_entity.type
_entity.pdbx_description
1 polymer ?
#
loop_
_entity_poly.entity_id
_entity_poly.type
_entity_poly.pdbx_seq_one_letter_code
_entity_poly.pdbx_strand_id
1 'polypeptide(L)' 'MPCWSKNKEGDILLSVYVQPKASKNEIVGLHGDAIKIRLTSPPVDGKANKALVSFLAKTLQVSKSQVTLHSGLQNRNKVV' A
#
# COMPACT_ATOMS: atom_id res chain seq x y z
N MET A 1 12.39 -0.21 12.29
CA MET A 1 11.25 -0.51 13.19
C MET A 1 10.25 -1.37 12.41
N PRO A 2 9.21 -1.99 13.00
CA PRO A 2 8.27 -2.78 12.20
C PRO A 2 7.51 -1.85 11.25
N CYS A 3 7.44 -2.24 9.98
CA CYS A 3 6.72 -1.51 8.92
C CYS A 3 5.18 -1.62 9.04
N TRP A 4 4.71 -2.21 10.14
CA TRP A 4 3.32 -2.39 10.47
C TRP A 4 3.12 -2.08 11.95
N SER A 5 1.96 -1.52 12.28
CA SER A 5 1.53 -1.23 13.65
C SER A 5 0.08 -1.65 13.83
N LYS A 6 -0.36 -1.86 15.07
CA LYS A 6 -1.75 -2.22 15.36
C LYS A 6 -2.45 -1.03 15.99
N ASN A 7 -3.63 -0.67 15.50
CA ASN A 7 -4.44 0.38 16.14
C ASN A 7 -5.17 -0.20 17.38
N LYS A 8 -5.84 0.67 18.15
CA LYS A 8 -6.62 0.27 19.33
C LYS A 8 -7.87 -0.56 18.98
N GLU A 9 -8.34 -0.49 17.74
CA GLU A 9 -9.50 -1.23 17.23
C GLU A 9 -9.15 -2.65 16.75
N GLY A 10 -7.85 -2.97 16.69
CA GLY A 10 -7.36 -4.28 16.27
C GLY A 10 -6.97 -4.38 14.80
N ASP A 11 -7.11 -3.31 14.02
CA ASP A 11 -6.65 -3.22 12.64
C ASP A 11 -5.13 -3.11 12.57
N ILE A 12 -4.59 -3.58 11.44
CA ILE A 12 -3.16 -3.52 11.15
C ILE A 12 -2.92 -2.36 10.18
N LEU A 13 -2.19 -1.35 10.65
CA LEU A 13 -1.71 -0.24 9.84
C LEU A 13 -0.38 -0.63 9.20
N LEU A 14 -0.37 -0.79 7.88
CA LEU A 14 0.81 -1.07 7.07
C LEU A 14 1.33 0.23 6.44
N SER A 15 2.60 0.54 6.68
CA SER A 15 3.27 1.61 5.95
C SER A 15 3.80 1.08 4.62
N VAL A 16 3.45 1.75 3.53
CA VAL A 16 3.72 1.30 2.15
C VAL A 16 4.26 2.45 1.31
N TYR A 17 5.43 2.24 0.70
CA TYR A 17 6.02 3.15 -0.26
C TYR A 17 5.63 2.75 -1.68
N VAL A 18 4.83 3.57 -2.34
CA VAL A 18 4.38 3.32 -3.71
C VAL A 18 5.34 3.96 -4.71
N GLN A 19 5.94 3.11 -5.55
CA GLN A 19 6.74 3.53 -6.69
C GLN A 19 5.91 3.37 -7.98
N PRO A 20 5.34 4.45 -8.52
CA PRO A 20 4.60 4.43 -9.79
C PRO A 20 5.55 4.27 -10.99
N LYS A 21 4.98 4.04 -12.19
CA LYS A 21 5.72 3.79 -13.45
C LYS A 21 6.63 2.56 -13.41
N ALA A 22 6.22 1.50 -12.72
CA ALA A 22 6.91 0.22 -12.82
C ALA A 22 6.46 -0.57 -14.06
N SER A 23 7.28 -1.51 -14.53
CA SER A 23 6.90 -2.41 -15.62
C SER A 23 5.91 -3.49 -15.18
N LYS A 24 5.90 -3.84 -13.88
CA LYS A 24 5.03 -4.86 -13.27
C LYS A 24 4.61 -4.44 -11.85
N ASN A 25 3.51 -5.01 -11.36
CA ASN A 25 3.04 -4.83 -9.98
C ASN A 25 3.74 -5.84 -9.07
N GLU A 26 4.62 -5.39 -8.20
CA GLU A 26 5.44 -6.26 -7.36
C GLU A 26 5.78 -5.62 -6.01
N ILE A 27 5.88 -6.46 -4.97
CA ILE A 27 6.48 -6.06 -3.70
C ILE A 27 7.99 -6.24 -3.85
N VAL A 28 8.72 -5.13 -3.76
CA VAL A 28 10.17 -5.11 -3.95
C VAL A 28 10.90 -5.46 -2.65
N GLY A 29 10.27 -5.15 -1.50
CA GLY A 29 10.83 -5.39 -0.18
C GLY A 29 10.53 -4.24 0.76
N LEU A 30 11.38 -4.04 1.77
CA LEU A 30 11.26 -2.95 2.74
C LEU A 30 12.12 -1.76 2.28
N HIS A 31 11.60 -0.55 2.47
CA HIS A 31 12.27 0.72 2.22
C HIS A 31 12.17 1.58 3.48
N GLY A 32 13.22 1.54 4.29
CA GLY A 32 13.20 2.09 5.65
C GLY A 32 12.12 1.38 6.47
N ASP A 33 11.16 2.16 6.96
CA ASP A 33 10.03 1.67 7.76
C ASP A 33 8.74 1.43 6.93
N ALA A 34 8.81 1.40 5.60
CA ALA A 34 7.66 1.16 4.72
C ALA A 34 7.91 0.04 3.71
N ILE A 35 6.87 -0.71 3.32
CA ILE A 35 6.96 -1.74 2.29
C ILE A 35 6.98 -1.08 0.92
N LYS A 36 8.05 -1.29 0.16
CA LYS A 36 8.19 -0.80 -1.21
C LYS A 36 7.38 -1.64 -2.18
N ILE A 37 6.36 -1.03 -2.77
CA ILE A 37 5.51 -1.62 -3.79
C ILE A 37 5.66 -0.84 -5.08
N ARG A 38 6.01 -1.54 -6.15
CA ARG A 38 6.06 -1.02 -7.50
C ARG A 38 4.69 -1.24 -8.14
N LEU A 39 4.12 -0.18 -8.70
CA LEU A 39 2.87 -0.25 -9.44
C LEU A 39 3.06 0.30 -10.86
N THR A 40 2.45 -0.37 -11.83
CA THR A 40 2.36 0.10 -13.21
C THR A 40 1.45 1.31 -13.35
N SER A 41 0.57 1.53 -12.36
CA SER A 41 -0.37 2.64 -12.36
C SER A 41 0.34 4.00 -12.28
N PRO A 42 -0.18 5.01 -12.99
CA PRO A 42 0.36 6.37 -12.93
C PRO A 42 0.14 6.99 -11.54
N PRO A 43 0.94 8.00 -11.13
CA PRO A 43 0.87 8.68 -9.83
C PRO A 43 -0.38 9.57 -9.65
N VAL A 44 -1.44 9.33 -10.43
CA VAL A 44 -2.69 10.08 -10.33
C VAL A 44 -3.49 9.50 -9.17
N ASP A 45 -3.72 10.34 -8.17
CA ASP A 45 -4.50 10.02 -6.96
C ASP A 45 -5.83 9.37 -7.37
N GLY A 46 -6.12 8.19 -6.84
CA GLY A 46 -7.26 7.36 -7.22
C GLY A 46 -6.93 6.13 -8.07
N LYS A 47 -6.11 6.24 -9.13
CA LYS A 47 -5.70 5.03 -9.91
C LYS A 47 -4.64 4.23 -9.15
N ALA A 48 -3.64 4.90 -8.59
CA ALA A 48 -2.62 4.27 -7.76
C ALA A 48 -3.23 3.64 -6.49
N ASN A 49 -4.20 4.32 -5.85
CA ASN A 49 -4.85 3.83 -4.63
C ASN A 49 -5.68 2.56 -4.91
N LYS A 50 -6.49 2.56 -5.98
CA LYS A 50 -7.26 1.37 -6.39
C LYS A 50 -6.35 0.19 -6.76
N ALA A 51 -5.25 0.47 -7.47
CA ALA A 51 -4.27 -0.56 -7.81
C ALA A 51 -3.58 -1.12 -6.56
N LEU A 52 -3.22 -0.27 -5.60
CA LEU A 52 -2.63 -0.67 -4.32
C LEU A 52 -3.59 -1.56 -3.52
N VAL A 53 -4.82 -1.10 -3.30
CA VAL A 53 -5.85 -1.85 -2.56
C VAL A 53 -6.11 -3.20 -3.23
N SER A 54 -6.27 -3.22 -4.56
CA SER A 54 -6.50 -4.48 -5.28
C SER A 54 -5.28 -5.40 -5.27
N PHE A 55 -4.07 -4.86 -5.19
CA PHE A 55 -2.84 -5.63 -5.14
C PHE A 55 -2.67 -6.24 -3.74
N LEU A 56 -2.78 -5.44 -2.69
CA LEU A 56 -2.73 -5.90 -1.30
C LEU A 56 -3.84 -6.91 -0.98
N ALA A 57 -5.07 -6.66 -1.41
CA ALA A 57 -6.18 -7.60 -1.23
C ALA A 57 -5.88 -8.97 -1.86
N LYS A 58 -5.27 -8.99 -3.05
CA LYS A 58 -4.84 -10.23 -3.70
C LYS A 58 -3.68 -10.91 -2.97
N THR A 59 -2.67 -10.15 -2.55
CA THR A 59 -1.48 -10.70 -1.87
C THR A 59 -1.83 -11.26 -0.49
N LEU A 60 -2.67 -10.56 0.26
CA LEU A 60 -3.10 -10.94 1.61
C LEU A 60 -4.31 -11.88 1.60
N GLN A 61 -4.88 -12.19 0.44
CA GLN A 61 -6.12 -12.97 0.28
C GLN A 61 -7.29 -12.44 1.11
N VAL A 62 -7.38 -11.12 1.26
CA VAL A 62 -8.47 -10.44 1.97
C VAL A 62 -9.41 -9.75 0.99
N SER A 63 -10.62 -9.43 1.46
CA SER A 63 -11.56 -8.65 0.64
C SER A 63 -11.05 -7.22 0.44
N LYS A 64 -11.37 -6.60 -0.70
CA LYS A 64 -11.02 -5.19 -0.96
C LYS A 64 -11.62 -4.24 0.09
N SER A 65 -12.73 -4.62 0.71
CA SER A 65 -13.41 -3.85 1.76
C SER A 65 -12.66 -3.86 3.09
N GLN A 66 -11.76 -4.83 3.31
CA GLN A 66 -10.90 -4.90 4.49
C GLN A 66 -9.58 -4.13 4.33
N VAL A 67 -9.31 -3.59 3.14
CA VAL A 67 -8.09 -2.84 2.86
C VAL A 67 -8.48 -1.38 2.63
N THR A 68 -8.22 -0.53 3.62
CA THR A 68 -8.65 0.87 3.61
C THR A 68 -7.45 1.78 3.68
N LEU A 69 -7.36 2.74 2.77
CA LEU A 69 -6.27 3.71 2.81
C LEU A 69 -6.47 4.67 3.99
N HIS A 70 -5.68 4.53 5.06
CA HIS A 70 -5.78 5.36 6.26
C HIS A 70 -5.14 6.74 6.06
N SER A 71 -4.00 6.82 5.35
CA SER A 71 -3.28 8.08 5.15
C SER A 71 -2.34 8.04 3.94
N GLY A 72 -1.97 9.22 3.42
CA GLY A 72 -1.06 9.33 2.27
C GLY A 72 -1.76 9.32 0.90
N LEU A 73 -2.93 9.96 0.80
CA LEU A 73 -3.59 10.20 -0.50
C LEU A 73 -2.60 10.87 -1.48
N GLN A 74 -2.12 12.06 -1.13
CA GLN A 74 -1.25 12.87 -1.99
C GLN A 74 0.24 12.48 -1.99
N ASN A 75 0.68 11.56 -1.11
CA ASN A 75 2.10 11.23 -0.96
C ASN A 75 2.44 9.83 -1.49
N ARG A 76 3.73 9.63 -1.80
CA ARG A 76 4.27 8.32 -2.22
C ARG A 76 4.29 7.32 -1.07
N ASN A 77 4.35 7.81 0.16
CA ASN A 77 4.21 7.02 1.38
C ASN A 77 2.72 6.97 1.74
N LYS A 78 2.18 5.77 1.79
CA LYS A 78 0.79 5.49 2.10
C LYS A 78 0.72 4.61 3.34
N VAL A 79 -0.31 4.80 4.15
CA VAL A 79 -0.65 3.92 5.27
C VAL A 79 -2.00 3.28 4.96
N VAL A 80 -2.05 1.96 5.02
CA VAL A 80 -3.19 1.11 4.65
C VAL A 80 -3.57 0.21 5.81
#